data_AF-A0A1M5GM67-F1
#
_entry.id   AF-A0A1M5GM67-F1
#
_cell.length_a   1.000
_cell.length_b   1.000
_cell.length_c   1.000
_cell.angle_alpha   90.00
_cell.angle_beta   90.00
_cell.angle_gamma   90.00
#
_symmetry.space_group_name_H-M   'P 1'
#
loop_
_entity.id
_entity.type
_entity.pdbx_description
1 polymer ?
#
loop_
_entity_poly.entity_id
_entity_poly.type
_entity_poly.pdbx_seq_one_letter_code
_entity_poly.pdbx_strand_id
1 'polypeptide(L)'
;MKSFTIHLRKLVRINRKIIQELHRDETSVASLREAFDKRALHSRKMGELISDVNKDMLSDEESAVIQTLFDQFRRQSKKIQDALDVIIDRTRERLGDAVNQRRAEKGYQSLK
;
A
#
# COMPACT_ATOMS: atom_id res chain seq x y z
N MET A 1 25.88 0.57 3.11
CA MET A 1 25.06 1.73 3.58
C MET A 1 24.27 2.47 2.49
N LYS A 2 24.91 3.13 1.50
CA LYS A 2 24.18 3.92 0.47
C LYS A 2 23.03 3.15 -0.21
N SER A 3 23.23 1.87 -0.52
CA SER A 3 22.23 0.99 -1.14
C SER A 3 20.97 0.79 -0.28
N PHE A 4 21.13 0.58 1.03
CA PHE A 4 20.01 0.39 1.97
C PHE A 4 19.12 1.64 2.04
N THR A 5 19.74 2.81 2.24
CA THR A 5 19.02 4.10 2.27
C THR A 5 18.34 4.41 0.94
N ILE A 6 18.96 4.05 -0.20
CA ILE A 6 18.34 4.18 -1.53
C ILE A 6 17.05 3.36 -1.62
N HIS A 7 17.08 2.10 -1.17
CA HIS A 7 15.90 1.24 -1.21
C HIS A 7 14.79 1.72 -0.28
N LEU A 8 15.13 2.18 0.92
CA LEU A 8 14.16 2.74 1.85
C LEU A 8 13.50 4.02 1.30
N ARG A 9 14.28 4.92 0.68
CA ARG A 9 13.73 6.10 -0.04
C ARG A 9 12.80 5.69 -1.19
N LYS A 10 13.15 4.64 -1.93
CA LYS A 10 12.28 4.11 -3.00
C LYS A 10 10.97 3.56 -2.44
N LEU A 11 11.00 2.82 -1.33
CA LEU A 11 9.79 2.32 -0.66
C LEU A 11 8.88 3.46 -0.21
N VAL A 12 9.44 4.51 0.42
CA VAL A 12 8.70 5.72 0.79
C VAL A 12 8.05 6.39 -0.43
N ARG A 13 8.78 6.50 -1.56
CA ARG A 13 8.24 7.08 -2.79
C ARG A 13 7.11 6.22 -3.39
N ILE A 14 7.26 4.90 -3.36
CA ILE A 14 6.24 3.97 -3.85
C ILE A 14 4.98 4.06 -2.99
N ASN A 15 5.12 4.08 -1.66
CA ASN A 15 3.99 4.24 -0.77
C ASN A 15 3.24 5.57 -1.03
N ARG A 16 3.94 6.67 -1.30
CA ARG A 16 3.29 7.94 -1.70
C ARG A 16 2.44 7.77 -2.96
N LYS A 17 2.94 7.06 -3.97
CA LYS A 17 2.18 6.78 -5.21
C LYS A 17 0.96 5.92 -4.95
N ILE A 18 1.09 4.87 -4.14
CA ILE A 18 -0.05 4.02 -3.74
C ILE A 18 -1.11 4.87 -3.04
N ILE A 19 -0.71 5.69 -2.07
CA ILE A 19 -1.64 6.59 -1.37
C ILE A 19 -2.33 7.54 -2.35
N GLN A 20 -1.61 8.13 -3.29
CA GLN A 20 -2.21 9.01 -4.30
C GLN A 20 -3.22 8.27 -5.18
N GLU A 21 -2.91 7.05 -5.60
CA GLU A 21 -3.80 6.22 -6.42
C GLU A 21 -5.07 5.83 -5.66
N LEU A 22 -4.95 5.47 -4.37
CA LEU A 22 -6.09 5.12 -3.51
C LEU A 22 -7.04 6.28 -3.21
N HIS A 23 -6.58 7.53 -3.36
CA HIS A 23 -7.41 8.72 -3.19
C HIS A 23 -8.02 9.23 -4.51
N ARG A 24 -7.79 8.55 -5.63
CA ARG A 24 -8.46 8.89 -6.90
C ARG A 24 -9.89 8.38 -6.89
N ASP A 25 -10.79 9.17 -7.47
CA ASP A 25 -12.21 8.81 -7.66
C ASP A 25 -12.35 7.48 -8.42
N GLU A 26 -11.47 7.24 -9.38
CA GLU A 26 -11.31 5.96 -10.09
C GLU A 26 -9.93 5.38 -9.80
N THR A 27 -9.88 4.50 -8.81
CA THR A 27 -8.65 3.78 -8.45
C THR A 27 -8.32 2.72 -9.51
N SER A 28 -7.15 2.82 -10.15
CA SER A 28 -6.69 1.80 -11.09
C SER A 28 -6.09 0.58 -10.36
N VAL A 29 -6.81 -0.55 -10.39
CA VAL A 29 -6.34 -1.83 -9.82
C VAL A 29 -5.02 -2.28 -10.46
N ALA A 30 -4.87 -2.08 -11.77
CA ALA A 30 -3.64 -2.42 -12.48
C ALA A 30 -2.44 -1.58 -12.00
N SER A 31 -2.65 -0.26 -11.83
CA SER A 31 -1.61 0.66 -11.34
C SER A 31 -1.24 0.38 -9.88
N LEU A 32 -2.22 0.05 -9.04
CA LEU A 32 -1.97 -0.38 -7.67
C LEU A 32 -1.15 -1.67 -7.63
N ARG A 33 -1.52 -2.67 -8.43
CA ARG A 33 -0.79 -3.94 -8.52
C ARG A 33 0.67 -3.71 -8.89
N GLU A 34 0.93 -2.95 -9.95
CA GLU A 34 2.30 -2.63 -10.38
C GLU A 34 3.09 -1.90 -9.27
N ALA A 35 2.45 -1.00 -8.53
CA ALA A 35 3.08 -0.31 -7.41
C ALA A 35 3.38 -1.25 -6.24
N PHE A 36 2.49 -2.18 -5.91
CA PHE A 36 2.71 -3.19 -4.88
C PHE A 36 3.80 -4.20 -5.27
N ASP A 37 3.87 -4.60 -6.53
CA ASP A 37 4.94 -5.48 -7.04
C ASP A 37 6.32 -4.80 -6.91
N LYS A 38 6.40 -3.51 -7.27
CA LYS A 38 7.62 -2.70 -7.07
C LYS A 38 7.96 -2.54 -5.59
N ARG A 39 6.96 -2.36 -4.72
CA ARG A 39 7.15 -2.31 -3.26
C ARG A 39 7.74 -3.62 -2.75
N ALA A 40 7.18 -4.76 -3.15
CA ALA A 40 7.64 -6.09 -2.76
C ALA A 40 9.09 -6.35 -3.20
N LEU A 41 9.45 -5.98 -4.43
CA LEU A 41 10.82 -6.07 -4.93
C LEU A 41 11.81 -5.30 -4.05
N HIS A 42 11.49 -4.06 -3.70
CA HIS A 42 12.39 -3.24 -2.88
C HIS A 42 12.43 -3.67 -1.41
N SER A 43 11.33 -4.20 -0.86
CA SER A 43 11.33 -4.82 0.47
C SER A 43 12.23 -6.05 0.52
N ARG A 44 12.19 -6.91 -0.51
CA ARG A 44 13.08 -8.07 -0.61
C ARG A 44 14.55 -7.66 -0.65
N LYS A 45 14.89 -6.71 -1.53
CA LYS A 45 16.26 -6.14 -1.61
C LYS A 45 16.73 -5.53 -0.30
N MET A 46 15.84 -4.89 0.47
CA MET A 46 16.18 -4.41 1.81
C MET A 46 16.43 -5.54 2.79
N GLY A 47 15.64 -6.61 2.75
CA GLY A 47 15.84 -7.80 3.57
C GLY A 47 17.19 -8.48 3.31
N GLU A 48 17.60 -8.54 2.04
CA GLU A 48 18.93 -9.05 1.64
C GLU A 48 20.08 -8.16 2.15
N LEU A 49 19.86 -6.84 2.19
CA LEU A 49 20.89 -5.88 2.61
C LEU A 49 20.99 -5.70 4.13
N ILE A 50 20.00 -6.16 4.91
CA ILE A 50 19.96 -5.86 6.35
C ILE A 50 21.05 -6.59 7.13
N SER A 51 21.47 -7.77 6.66
CA SER A 51 22.61 -8.52 7.21
C SER A 51 23.92 -7.75 7.07
N ASP A 52 24.02 -6.89 6.05
CA ASP A 52 25.22 -6.14 5.71
C ASP A 52 25.25 -4.77 6.41
N VAL A 53 24.18 -4.40 7.13
CA VAL A 53 24.13 -3.16 7.91
C VAL A 53 24.73 -3.42 9.27
N ASN A 54 26.01 -3.05 9.42
CA ASN A 54 26.62 -2.95 10.74
C ASN A 54 26.17 -1.64 11.40
N LYS A 55 25.30 -1.75 12.41
CA LYS A 55 24.75 -0.59 13.15
C LYS A 55 25.83 0.21 13.87
N ASP A 56 26.89 -0.46 14.32
CA ASP A 56 27.98 0.17 15.08
C ASP A 56 28.90 1.01 14.20
N MET A 57 28.74 0.91 12.87
CA MET A 57 29.48 1.71 11.88
C MET A 57 28.66 2.90 11.35
N LEU A 58 27.45 3.11 11.85
CA LEU A 58 26.62 4.24 11.44
C LEU A 58 27.00 5.49 12.21
N SER A 59 27.15 6.61 11.49
CA SER A 59 27.15 7.91 12.18
C SER A 59 25.76 8.22 12.75
N ASP A 60 25.71 9.12 13.72
CA ASP A 60 24.45 9.61 14.28
C ASP A 60 23.54 10.21 13.20
N GLU A 61 24.13 10.91 12.22
CA GLU A 61 23.41 11.50 11.10
C GLU A 61 22.81 10.42 10.18
N GLU A 62 23.58 9.38 9.83
CA GLU A 62 23.09 8.27 9.02
C GLU A 62 21.97 7.51 9.73
N SER A 63 22.14 7.27 11.03
CA SER A 63 21.12 6.65 11.88
C SER A 63 19.84 7.47 11.93
N ALA A 64 19.94 8.79 12.12
CA ALA A 64 18.79 9.69 12.15
C ALA A 64 18.04 9.73 10.80
N VAL A 65 18.76 9.73 9.68
CA VAL A 65 18.18 9.69 8.33
C VAL A 65 17.44 8.37 8.10
N ILE A 66 18.05 7.23 8.45
CA ILE A 66 17.43 5.92 8.32
C ILE A 66 16.17 5.84 9.17
N GLN A 67 16.25 6.26 10.44
CA GLN A 67 15.12 6.27 11.36
C GLN A 67 13.95 7.10 10.82
N THR A 68 14.23 8.31 10.36
CA THR A 68 13.22 9.21 9.78
C THR A 68 12.51 8.57 8.58
N LEU A 69 13.27 7.95 7.68
CA LEU A 69 12.72 7.27 6.51
C LEU A 69 11.89 6.04 6.90
N PHE A 70 12.32 5.28 7.91
CA PHE A 70 11.59 4.12 8.42
C PHE A 70 10.28 4.52 9.07
N ASP A 71 10.28 5.56 9.91
CA ASP A 71 9.06 6.10 10.52
C ASP A 71 8.11 6.65 9.48
N GLN A 72 8.63 7.27 8.42
CA GLN A 72 7.82 7.69 7.29
C GLN A 72 7.22 6.48 6.55
N PHE A 73 8.02 5.45 6.26
CA PHE A 73 7.54 4.23 5.62
C PHE A 73 6.44 3.54 6.45
N ARG A 74 6.60 3.46 7.77
CA ARG A 74 5.63 2.87 8.70
C ARG A 74 4.32 3.65 8.70
N ARG A 75 4.38 4.98 8.88
CA ARG A 75 3.20 5.86 8.84
C ARG A 75 2.44 5.75 7.52
N GLN A 76 3.16 5.72 6.40
CA GLN A 76 2.54 5.56 5.08
C GLN A 76 1.95 4.17 4.87
N SER A 77 2.60 3.10 5.33
CA SER A 77 2.05 1.75 5.23
C SER A 77 0.75 1.63 6.02
N LYS A 78 0.67 2.25 7.20
CA LYS A 78 -0.58 2.33 7.96
C LYS A 78 -1.70 3.04 7.18
N LYS A 79 -1.41 4.21 6.59
CA LYS A 79 -2.40 4.92 5.75
C LYS A 79 -2.90 4.10 4.56
N ILE A 80 -2.00 3.33 3.93
CA ILE A 80 -2.37 2.43 2.83
C ILE A 80 -3.33 1.35 3.34
N GLN A 81 -3.03 0.73 4.48
CA GLN A 81 -3.89 -0.28 5.09
C GLN A 81 -5.27 0.29 5.43
N ASP A 82 -5.29 1.40 6.18
CA ASP A 82 -6.54 2.04 6.60
C ASP A 82 -7.41 2.43 5.37
N ALA A 83 -6.80 2.90 4.28
CA ALA A 83 -7.52 3.23 3.04
C ALA A 83 -8.05 2.00 2.29
N LEU A 84 -7.28 0.91 2.24
CA LEU A 84 -7.72 -0.34 1.63
C LEU A 84 -8.87 -0.96 2.40
N ASP A 85 -8.84 -0.92 3.72
CA ASP A 85 -9.92 -1.44 4.57
C ASP A 85 -11.25 -0.71 4.27
N VAL A 86 -11.20 0.63 4.18
CA VAL A 86 -12.37 1.44 3.80
C VAL A 86 -12.89 1.08 2.40
N ILE A 87 -12.00 0.87 1.42
CA ILE A 87 -12.41 0.50 0.06
C ILE A 87 -13.08 -0.89 0.07
N ILE A 88 -12.50 -1.87 0.77
CA ILE A 88 -13.03 -3.23 0.86
C ILE A 88 -14.42 -3.23 1.48
N ASP A 89 -14.62 -2.47 2.56
CA ASP A 89 -15.92 -2.40 3.24
C ASP A 89 -16.98 -1.76 2.34
N ARG A 90 -16.67 -0.65 1.66
CA ARG A 90 -17.56 -0.04 0.67
C ARG A 90 -17.89 -0.97 -0.49
N THR A 91 -16.92 -1.76 -0.98
CA THR A 91 -17.16 -2.73 -2.04
C THR A 91 -18.08 -3.85 -1.58
N ARG A 92 -17.96 -4.32 -0.34
CA ARG A 92 -18.86 -5.34 0.25
C ARG A 92 -20.29 -4.83 0.34
N GLU A 93 -20.49 -3.60 0.81
CA GLU A 93 -21.81 -2.95 0.87
C GLU A 93 -22.45 -2.88 -0.52
N ARG A 94 -21.73 -2.34 -1.51
CA ARG A 94 -22.21 -2.23 -2.90
C ARG A 94 -22.57 -3.58 -3.52
N LEU A 95 -21.79 -4.62 -3.24
CA LEU A 95 -22.10 -5.98 -3.70
C LEU A 95 -23.36 -6.53 -3.04
N GLY A 96 -23.55 -6.27 -1.75
CA GLY A 96 -24.78 -6.62 -1.03
C GLY A 96 -26.00 -5.95 -1.64
N ASP A 97 -25.91 -4.65 -1.91
CA ASP A 97 -26.98 -3.88 -2.56
C ASP A 97 -27.30 -4.41 -3.97
N ALA A 98 -26.28 -4.66 -4.79
CA ALA A 98 -26.46 -5.21 -6.12
C ALA A 98 -27.10 -6.61 -6.12
N VAL A 99 -26.75 -7.46 -5.15
CA VAL A 99 -27.37 -8.79 -4.98
C VAL A 99 -28.83 -8.64 -4.56
N ASN A 100 -29.13 -7.74 -3.63
CA ASN A 100 -30.49 -7.47 -3.17
C ASN A 100 -31.36 -6.89 -4.29
N GLN A 101 -30.83 -5.94 -5.04
CA GLN A 101 -31.48 -5.38 -6.23
C GLN A 101 -31.80 -6.47 -7.25
N ARG A 102 -30.81 -7.32 -7.58
CA ARG A 102 -31.03 -8.44 -8.52
C ARG A 102 -32.06 -9.45 -8.02
N ARG A 103 -32.15 -9.69 -6.71
CA ARG A 103 -33.19 -10.54 -6.11
C ARG A 103 -34.57 -9.90 -6.24
N ALA A 104 -34.69 -8.60 -5.95
CA ALA A 104 -35.94 -7.85 -6.08
C ALA A 104 -36.42 -7.82 -7.54
N GLU A 105 -35.52 -7.53 -8.49
CA GLU A 105 -35.83 -7.53 -9.93
C GLU A 105 -36.34 -8.90 -10.41
N LYS A 106 -35.71 -10.00 -9.96
CA LYS A 106 -36.20 -11.36 -10.25
C LYS A 106 -37.57 -11.64 -9.66
N GLY A 107 -37.83 -11.22 -8.42
CA GLY A 107 -39.15 -11.36 -7.79
C GLY A 107 -40.24 -10.61 -8.55
N TYR A 108 -39.94 -9.39 -9.02
CA TYR A 108 -40.85 -8.61 -9.86
C TYR A 108 -41.11 -9.24 -11.23
N GLN A 109 -40.11 -9.84 -11.86
CA GLN A 109 -40.28 -10.56 -13.12
C GLN A 109 -41.14 -11.82 -12.98
N SER A 110 -41.12 -12.51 -11.83
CA SER A 110 -41.98 -13.69 -11.59
C SER A 110 -43.43 -13.36 -11.26
N LEU A 111 -43.75 -12.09 -10.99
CA LEU A 111 -45.10 -11.60 -10.70
C LEU A 111 -45.78 -10.96 -11.92
N LYS A 112 -45.08 -10.84 -13.05
CA LYS A 112 -45.60 -10.44 -14.36
C LYS A 112 -45.83 -11.67 -15.22
#